data_AF-A0A497K9A0-F1
#
_entry.id   AF-A0A497K9A0-F1
#
_cell.length_a   1.000
_cell.length_b   1.000
_cell.length_c   1.000
_cell.angle_alpha   90.00
_cell.angle_beta   90.00
_cell.angle_gamma   90.00
#
_symmetry.space_group_name_H-M   'P 1'
#
loop_
_entity.id
_entity.type
_entity.pdbx_description
1 polymer ?
#
loop_
_entity_poly.entity_id
_entity_poly.type
_entity_poly.pdbx_seq_one_letter_code
_entity_poly.pdbx_strand_id
1 'polypeptide(L)'
;MKGEELSGNPLHGLWALTNRELKKWYKEPFILLISIIQPIIWMALFGKAMNISAVFTRNLPQGLPPELSEQIMKQTFGTSDYFSFMAVGMLSFVTLFTTMFSGMSIVWDRRLGFLNKVLSTPVARSTIIFSKILSATVRSLIQASIVLVFAFLLGMKAGPSFTPISILGIYAILFM
;
A
#
# COMPACT_ATOMS: atom_id res chain seq x y z
N MET A 1 -29.55 -19.67 -20.39
CA MET A 1 -30.48 -18.52 -20.47
C MET A 1 -30.93 -18.17 -19.07
N LYS A 2 -30.44 -17.05 -18.55
CA LYS A 2 -30.81 -16.29 -17.34
C LYS A 2 -29.74 -15.18 -17.30
N GLY A 3 -29.87 -14.05 -17.98
CA GLY A 3 -31.09 -13.33 -18.30
C GLY A 3 -31.68 -12.59 -17.10
N GLU A 4 -31.08 -12.75 -15.92
CA GLU A 4 -31.44 -11.97 -14.73
C GLU A 4 -30.86 -10.57 -14.91
N GLU A 5 -31.72 -9.68 -15.38
CA GLU A 5 -31.81 -8.30 -14.93
C GLU A 5 -30.46 -7.65 -14.61
N LEU A 6 -29.72 -7.34 -15.68
CA LEU A 6 -28.82 -6.19 -15.65
C LEU A 6 -29.69 -4.95 -15.46
N SER A 7 -30.12 -4.71 -14.21
CA SER A 7 -30.74 -3.45 -13.84
C SER A 7 -29.84 -2.33 -14.36
N GLY A 8 -30.44 -1.31 -14.97
CA GLY A 8 -29.76 -0.18 -15.59
C GLY A 8 -28.95 0.69 -14.62
N ASN A 9 -28.53 0.15 -13.48
CA ASN A 9 -27.72 0.83 -12.48
C ASN A 9 -26.23 0.59 -12.75
N PRO A 10 -25.47 1.61 -13.18
CA PRO A 10 -24.03 1.50 -13.47
C PRO A 10 -23.21 1.01 -12.26
N LEU A 11 -23.74 1.16 -11.04
CA LEU A 11 -23.11 0.68 -9.81
C LEU A 11 -23.07 -0.84 -9.71
N HIS A 12 -24.06 -1.56 -10.25
CA HIS A 12 -24.07 -3.02 -10.17
C HIS A 12 -22.99 -3.64 -11.07
N GLY A 13 -22.82 -3.10 -12.29
CA GLY A 13 -21.73 -3.50 -13.19
C GLY A 13 -20.35 -3.18 -12.62
N LEU A 14 -20.22 -2.02 -11.96
CA LEU A 14 -18.99 -1.61 -11.28
C LEU A 14 -18.62 -2.61 -10.18
N TRP A 15 -19.55 -2.89 -9.27
CA TRP A 15 -19.32 -3.78 -8.15
C TRP A 15 -19.05 -5.21 -8.59
N ALA A 16 -19.79 -5.73 -9.57
CA ALA A 16 -19.58 -7.08 -10.09
C ALA A 16 -18.17 -7.26 -10.67
N LEU A 17 -17.69 -6.28 -11.45
CA LEU A 17 -16.35 -6.30 -12.01
C LEU A 17 -15.28 -6.16 -10.92
N THR A 18 -15.45 -5.23 -9.98
CA THR A 18 -14.52 -5.03 -8.87
C THR A 18 -14.41 -6.28 -7.99
N ASN A 19 -15.54 -6.87 -7.60
CA ASN A 19 -15.55 -8.07 -6.77
C ASN A 19 -14.89 -9.26 -7.49
N ARG A 20 -15.05 -9.37 -8.81
CA ARG A 20 -14.36 -10.40 -9.60
C ARG A 20 -12.84 -10.25 -9.53
N GLU A 21 -12.32 -9.03 -9.72
CA GLU A 21 -10.88 -8.76 -9.64
C GLU A 21 -10.34 -8.99 -8.22
N LEU A 22 -11.06 -8.56 -7.18
CA LEU A 22 -10.68 -8.80 -5.78
C LEU A 22 -10.67 -10.29 -5.43
N LYS A 23 -11.67 -11.04 -5.90
CA LYS A 23 -11.73 -12.49 -5.69
C LYS A 23 -10.61 -13.23 -6.41
N LYS A 24 -10.20 -12.77 -7.60
CA LYS A 24 -9.02 -13.30 -8.29
C LYS A 24 -7.76 -13.05 -7.46
N TRP A 25 -7.55 -11.82 -6.99
CA TRP A 25 -6.42 -11.46 -6.15
C TRP A 25 -6.37 -12.26 -4.84
N TYR A 26 -7.51 -12.44 -4.17
CA TYR A 26 -7.61 -13.23 -2.94
C TYR A 26 -7.26 -14.72 -3.15
N LYS A 27 -7.57 -15.26 -4.33
CA LYS A 27 -7.32 -16.67 -4.68
C LYS A 27 -5.88 -16.95 -5.13
N GLU A 28 -5.02 -15.94 -5.18
CA GLU A 28 -3.60 -16.06 -5.55
C GLU A 28 -2.72 -15.94 -4.28
N PRO A 29 -2.74 -16.93 -3.37
CA PRO A 29 -2.11 -16.81 -2.04
C PRO A 29 -0.61 -16.55 -2.11
N PHE A 30 0.07 -17.08 -3.13
CA PHE A 30 1.49 -16.89 -3.32
C PHE A 30 1.85 -15.43 -3.60
N ILE A 31 1.08 -14.77 -4.47
CA ILE A 31 1.30 -13.36 -4.82
C ILE A 31 1.00 -12.47 -3.60
N LEU A 32 -0.06 -12.79 -2.84
CA LEU A 32 -0.40 -12.07 -1.62
C LEU A 32 0.72 -12.16 -0.58
N LEU A 33 1.16 -13.38 -0.26
CA LEU A 33 2.20 -13.63 0.71
C LEU A 33 3.48 -12.89 0.34
N ILE A 34 3.95 -13.02 -0.91
CA ILE A 34 5.21 -12.41 -1.31
C ILE A 34 5.13 -10.88 -1.31
N SER A 35 3.98 -10.31 -1.66
CA SER A 35 3.76 -8.86 -1.65
C SER A 35 3.78 -8.23 -0.26
N ILE A 36 3.45 -9.02 0.77
CA ILE A 36 3.44 -8.58 2.18
C ILE A 36 4.77 -8.88 2.85
N ILE A 37 5.35 -10.05 2.57
CA ILE A 37 6.62 -10.49 3.14
C ILE A 37 7.74 -9.56 2.76
N GLN A 38 7.82 -9.12 1.49
CA GLN A 38 8.91 -8.24 1.04
C GLN A 38 8.99 -6.93 1.85
N PRO A 39 7.93 -6.10 1.96
CA PRO A 39 7.94 -4.89 2.79
C PRO A 39 8.27 -5.17 4.25
N ILE A 40 7.77 -6.28 4.82
CA ILE A 40 8.04 -6.62 6.23
C ILE A 40 9.50 -7.01 6.44
N ILE A 41 10.08 -7.79 5.53
CA ILE A 41 11.51 -8.14 5.58
C ILE A 41 12.35 -6.87 5.49
N TRP A 42 12.04 -5.98 4.54
CA TRP A 42 12.76 -4.72 4.42
C TRP A 42 12.60 -3.83 5.65
N MET A 43 11.39 -3.78 6.24
CA MET A 43 11.13 -3.04 7.46
C MET A 43 11.85 -3.64 8.68
N ALA A 44 11.90 -4.97 8.81
CA ALA A 44 12.62 -5.63 9.89
C ALA A 44 14.14 -5.45 9.76
N LEU A 45 14.66 -5.65 8.54
CA LEU A 45 16.09 -5.53 8.24
C LEU A 45 16.55 -4.09 8.40
N PHE A 46 15.96 -3.14 7.67
CA PHE A 46 16.43 -1.76 7.70
C PHE A 46 15.95 -0.98 8.91
N GLY A 47 14.78 -1.31 9.46
CA GLY A 47 14.21 -0.50 10.54
C GLY A 47 14.94 -0.62 11.86
N LYS A 48 15.35 -1.84 12.22
CA LYS A 48 16.11 -2.07 13.46
C LYS A 48 17.60 -2.30 13.21
N ALA A 49 18.01 -2.89 12.07
CA ALA A 49 19.43 -3.16 11.83
C ALA A 49 20.20 -1.96 11.27
N MET A 50 19.58 -1.12 10.43
CA MET A 50 20.17 0.16 10.02
C MET A 50 19.76 1.27 10.98
N ASN A 51 20.20 1.20 12.23
CA ASN A 51 20.16 2.38 13.09
C ASN A 51 21.22 3.37 12.56
N ILE A 52 20.87 4.13 11.51
CA ILE A 52 21.76 5.11 10.86
C ILE A 52 22.31 6.09 11.89
N SER A 53 21.51 6.45 12.90
CA SER A 53 21.97 7.26 14.03
C SER A 53 23.12 6.58 14.79
N ALA A 54 23.01 5.27 15.09
CA ALA A 54 24.08 4.49 15.73
C ALA A 54 25.32 4.28 14.83
N VAL A 55 25.15 4.18 13.51
CA VAL A 55 26.27 4.01 12.56
C VAL A 55 27.00 5.33 12.33
N PHE A 56 26.27 6.43 12.21
CA PHE A 56 26.85 7.77 12.07
C PHE A 56 27.57 8.16 13.37
N THR A 57 27.00 7.86 14.54
CA THR A 57 27.65 8.12 15.84
C THR A 57 28.88 7.25 16.12
N ARG A 58 29.00 6.05 15.52
CA ARG A 58 30.16 5.17 15.69
C ARG A 58 31.42 5.62 14.96
N ASN A 59 31.30 6.40 13.88
CA ASN A 59 32.45 6.84 13.07
C ASN A 59 32.96 8.25 13.45
N LEU A 60 32.39 8.87 14.48
CA LEU A 60 32.73 10.21 14.93
C LEU A 60 33.61 10.09 16.19
N PRO A 61 34.81 10.71 16.23
CA PRO A 61 35.80 10.50 17.31
C PRO A 61 35.34 10.91 18.72
N GLN A 62 34.20 11.59 18.85
CA GLN A 62 33.56 11.90 20.11
C GLN A 62 32.08 11.54 19.97
N GLY A 63 31.64 10.57 20.76
CA GLY A 63 30.24 10.17 20.84
C GLY A 63 29.37 11.40 21.04
N LEU A 64 28.54 11.67 20.04
CA LEU A 64 27.62 12.80 20.00
C LEU A 64 26.73 12.68 21.24
N PRO A 65 26.48 13.78 21.98
CA PRO A 65 25.49 13.78 23.03
C PRO A 65 24.17 13.20 22.48
N PRO A 66 23.50 12.27 23.19
CA PRO A 66 22.25 11.64 22.74
C PRO A 66 21.15 12.64 22.36
N GLU A 67 21.21 13.84 22.91
CA GLU A 67 20.28 14.95 22.64
C GLU A 67 20.48 15.57 21.27
N LEU A 68 21.73 15.62 20.78
CA LEU A 68 22.05 16.23 19.49
C LEU A 68 21.66 15.30 18.34
N SER A 69 21.77 13.98 18.53
CA SER A 69 21.28 13.00 17.56
C SER A 69 19.75 12.97 17.51
N GLU A 70 19.06 13.14 18.63
CA GLU A 70 17.60 13.29 18.66
C GLU A 70 17.14 14.60 18.00
N GLN A 71 17.87 15.70 18.19
CA GLN A 71 17.59 16.97 17.50
C GLN A 71 17.83 16.89 15.99
N ILE A 72 18.94 16.27 15.54
CA ILE A 72 19.19 16.06 14.10
C ILE A 72 18.10 15.18 13.49
N MET A 73 17.68 14.12 14.19
CA MET A 73 16.59 13.25 13.72
C MET A 73 15.25 13.99 13.62
N LYS A 74 14.89 14.81 14.62
CA LYS A 74 13.66 15.64 14.57
C LYS A 74 13.73 16.71 13.48
N GLN A 75 14.87 17.35 13.28
CA GLN A 75 15.04 18.40 12.27
C GLN A 75 15.10 17.86 10.83
N THR A 76 15.69 16.67 10.61
CA THR A 76 15.83 16.08 9.27
C THR A 76 14.65 15.19 8.89
N PHE A 77 14.10 14.40 9.82
CA PHE A 77 13.11 13.37 9.53
C PHE A 77 11.75 13.60 10.21
N GLY A 78 11.60 14.64 11.03
CA GLY A 78 10.34 14.98 11.71
C GLY A 78 9.90 13.97 12.78
N THR A 79 10.73 12.98 13.13
CA THR A 79 10.43 11.95 14.12
C THR A 79 11.63 11.67 15.01
N SER A 80 11.38 11.22 16.24
CA SER A 80 12.40 10.80 17.19
C SER A 80 12.97 9.40 16.90
N ASP A 81 12.36 8.65 15.98
CA ASP A 81 12.71 7.25 15.73
C ASP A 81 12.78 6.94 14.22
N TYR A 82 13.96 6.52 13.75
CA TYR A 82 14.22 6.15 12.36
C TYR A 82 13.28 5.04 11.87
N PHE A 83 12.96 4.08 12.74
CA PHE A 83 12.02 3.01 12.43
C PHE A 83 10.64 3.56 12.01
N SER A 84 10.18 4.62 12.68
CA SER A 84 8.89 5.23 12.40
C SER A 84 8.89 6.03 11.08
N PHE A 85 9.98 6.72 10.76
CA PHE A 85 10.15 7.38 9.45
C PHE A 85 10.11 6.35 8.31
N MET A 86 10.87 5.27 8.48
CA MET A 86 10.95 4.23 7.47
C MET A 86 9.63 3.46 7.33
N ALA A 87 8.89 3.21 8.41
CA ALA A 87 7.56 2.60 8.35
C ALA A 87 6.60 3.42 7.46
N VAL A 88 6.58 4.75 7.60
CA VAL A 88 5.77 5.63 6.72
C VAL A 88 6.26 5.53 5.27
N GLY A 89 7.57 5.54 5.03
CA GLY A 89 8.13 5.34 3.70
C GLY A 89 7.75 4.00 3.07
N MET A 90 7.70 2.93 3.86
CA MET A 90 7.28 1.60 3.41
C MET A 90 5.80 1.54 3.03
N LEU A 91 4.93 2.31 3.69
CA LEU A 91 3.52 2.43 3.28
C LEU A 91 3.40 3.03 1.87
N SER A 92 4.12 4.12 1.61
CA SER A 92 4.17 4.75 0.28
C SER A 92 4.79 3.83 -0.77
N PHE A 93 5.82 3.07 -0.40
CA PHE A 93 6.43 2.08 -1.28
C PHE A 93 5.42 1.00 -1.69
N VAL A 94 4.67 0.46 -0.74
CA VAL A 94 3.69 -0.60 -1.00
C VAL A 94 2.55 -0.11 -1.91
N THR A 95 2.04 1.10 -1.69
CA THR A 95 0.97 1.64 -2.55
C THR A 95 1.46 1.91 -3.97
N LEU A 96 2.67 2.44 -4.14
CA LEU A 96 3.29 2.66 -5.44
C LEU A 96 3.43 1.36 -6.21
N PHE A 97 4.03 0.33 -5.60
CA PHE A 97 4.24 -0.95 -6.27
C PHE A 97 2.92 -1.67 -6.57
N THR A 98 1.94 -1.63 -5.64
CA THR A 98 0.62 -2.21 -5.88
C THR A 98 -0.06 -1.59 -7.09
N THR A 99 0.02 -0.27 -7.22
CA THR A 99 -0.58 0.49 -8.32
C THR A 99 0.15 0.20 -9.63
N MET A 100 1.49 0.13 -9.60
CA MET A 100 2.31 -0.23 -10.75
C MET A 100 1.97 -1.62 -11.29
N PHE A 101 1.89 -2.64 -10.42
CA PHE A 101 1.51 -4.00 -10.83
C PHE A 101 0.06 -4.09 -11.30
N SER A 102 -0.84 -3.30 -10.71
CA SER A 102 -2.22 -3.18 -11.19
C SER A 102 -2.27 -2.62 -12.61
N GLY A 103 -1.48 -1.57 -12.90
CA GLY A 103 -1.33 -1.00 -14.25
C GLY A 103 -0.77 -2.01 -15.25
N MET A 104 0.26 -2.77 -14.85
CA MET A 104 0.83 -3.84 -15.65
C MET A 104 -0.20 -4.94 -15.97
N SER A 105 -1.06 -5.31 -15.00
CA SER A 105 -2.15 -6.26 -15.22
C SER A 105 -3.10 -5.80 -16.34
N ILE A 106 -3.31 -4.49 -16.54
CA ILE A 106 -4.12 -3.99 -17.64
C ILE A 106 -3.50 -4.27 -19.00
N VAL A 107 -2.18 -4.13 -19.10
CA VAL A 107 -1.44 -4.44 -20.32
C VAL A 107 -1.55 -5.93 -20.64
N TRP A 108 -1.45 -6.79 -19.62
CA TRP A 108 -1.64 -8.23 -19.79
C TRP A 108 -3.05 -8.60 -20.23
N ASP A 109 -4.09 -8.00 -19.63
CA ASP A 109 -5.48 -8.24 -20.04
C ASP A 109 -5.76 -7.81 -21.49
N ARG A 110 -5.04 -6.78 -21.96
CA ARG A 110 -5.08 -6.35 -23.36
C ARG A 110 -4.38 -7.36 -24.27
N ARG A 111 -3.17 -7.81 -23.90
CA ARG A 111 -2.39 -8.81 -24.67
C ARG A 111 -3.10 -10.16 -24.78
N LEU A 112 -3.77 -10.60 -23.72
CA LEU A 112 -4.48 -11.88 -23.66
C LEU A 112 -5.90 -11.82 -24.25
N GLY A 113 -6.33 -10.66 -24.78
CA GLY A 113 -7.66 -10.49 -25.37
C GLY A 113 -8.82 -10.50 -24.38
N PHE A 114 -8.56 -10.57 -23.07
CA PHE A 114 -9.59 -10.53 -22.02
C PHE A 114 -10.36 -9.21 -22.07
N LEU A 115 -9.66 -8.10 -22.31
CA LEU A 115 -10.28 -6.79 -22.44
C LEU A 115 -11.31 -6.75 -23.59
N ASN A 116 -11.02 -7.41 -24.72
CA ASN A 116 -11.93 -7.47 -25.87
C ASN A 116 -13.22 -8.25 -25.54
N LYS A 117 -13.11 -9.32 -24.73
CA LYS A 117 -14.29 -10.08 -24.26
C LYS A 117 -15.15 -9.30 -23.27
N VAL A 118 -14.54 -8.47 -22.41
CA VAL A 118 -15.31 -7.63 -21.48
C VAL A 118 -15.99 -6.48 -22.21
N LEU A 119 -15.36 -5.92 -23.26
CA LEU A 119 -15.92 -4.86 -24.08
C LEU A 119 -17.12 -5.29 -24.95
N SER A 120 -17.31 -6.60 -25.17
CA SER A 120 -18.49 -7.15 -25.86
C SER A 120 -19.67 -7.44 -24.93
N THR A 121 -19.51 -7.21 -23.61
CA THR A 121 -20.62 -7.30 -22.65
C THR A 121 -21.41 -5.98 -22.63
N PRO A 122 -22.70 -5.99 -22.23
CA PRO A 122 -23.54 -4.79 -22.16
C PRO A 122 -23.17 -3.84 -20.99
N VAL A 123 -21.88 -3.68 -20.69
CA VAL A 123 -21.36 -2.82 -19.62
C VAL A 123 -20.65 -1.62 -20.22
N ALA A 124 -20.90 -0.43 -19.68
CA ALA A 124 -20.25 0.80 -20.15
C ALA A 124 -18.71 0.73 -20.02
N ARG A 125 -18.00 1.28 -21.02
CA ARG A 125 -16.54 1.28 -21.05
C ARG A 125 -15.92 2.00 -19.84
N SER A 126 -16.57 3.05 -19.35
CA SER A 126 -16.20 3.78 -18.14
C SER A 126 -16.24 2.89 -16.91
N THR A 127 -17.32 2.11 -16.73
CA THR A 127 -17.49 1.16 -15.63
C THR A 127 -16.36 0.13 -15.58
N ILE A 128 -15.89 -0.34 -16.74
CA ILE A 128 -14.74 -1.27 -16.82
C ILE A 128 -13.47 -0.61 -16.25
N ILE A 129 -13.16 0.62 -16.67
CA ILE A 129 -11.97 1.34 -16.20
C ILE A 129 -12.07 1.64 -14.69
N PHE A 130 -13.20 2.19 -14.25
CA PHE A 130 -13.43 2.52 -12.84
C PHE A 130 -13.37 1.27 -11.94
N SER A 131 -13.90 0.13 -12.40
CA SER A 131 -13.81 -1.11 -11.62
C SER A 131 -12.37 -1.57 -11.37
N LYS A 132 -11.46 -1.35 -12.33
CA LYS A 132 -10.03 -1.68 -12.18
C LYS A 132 -9.31 -0.71 -11.26
N ILE A 133 -9.61 0.58 -11.36
CA ILE A 133 -9.07 1.60 -10.46
C ILE A 133 -9.52 1.28 -9.03
N LEU A 134 -10.81 1.09 -8.81
CA LEU A 134 -11.36 0.75 -7.50
C LEU A 134 -10.76 -0.55 -6.94
N SER A 135 -10.58 -1.57 -7.77
CA SER A 135 -9.91 -2.82 -7.36
C SER A 135 -8.43 -2.61 -7.01
N ALA A 136 -7.73 -1.70 -7.69
CA ALA A 136 -6.35 -1.36 -7.39
C ALA A 136 -6.26 -0.65 -6.03
N THR A 137 -7.10 0.35 -5.82
CA THR A 137 -7.18 1.14 -4.59
C THR A 137 -7.54 0.28 -3.38
N VAL A 138 -8.54 -0.58 -3.49
CA VAL A 138 -8.92 -1.48 -2.38
C VAL A 138 -7.75 -2.43 -2.03
N ARG A 139 -7.04 -2.95 -3.03
CA ARG A 139 -5.88 -3.81 -2.79
C ARG A 139 -4.72 -3.07 -2.13
N SER A 140 -4.42 -1.85 -2.58
CA SER A 140 -3.33 -1.04 -1.99
C SER A 140 -3.67 -0.65 -0.55
N LEU A 141 -4.92 -0.31 -0.26
CA LEU A 141 -5.39 -0.03 1.11
C LEU A 141 -5.28 -1.24 2.01
N ILE A 142 -5.65 -2.43 1.55
CA ILE A 142 -5.52 -3.67 2.34
C ILE A 142 -4.04 -3.96 2.64
N GLN A 143 -3.16 -3.90 1.63
CA GLN A 143 -1.72 -4.14 1.82
C GLN A 143 -1.07 -3.10 2.75
N ALA A 144 -1.38 -1.82 2.57
CA ALA A 144 -0.90 -0.75 3.43
C ALA A 144 -1.40 -0.93 4.88
N SER A 145 -2.65 -1.37 5.07
CA SER A 145 -3.19 -1.66 6.41
C SER A 145 -2.41 -2.79 7.09
N ILE A 146 -2.11 -3.87 6.37
CA ILE A 146 -1.33 -4.99 6.90
C ILE A 146 0.06 -4.49 7.32
N VAL A 147 0.74 -3.75 6.45
CA VAL A 147 2.08 -3.21 6.73
C VAL A 147 2.07 -2.25 7.93
N LEU A 148 1.03 -1.41 8.05
CA LEU A 148 0.85 -0.52 9.19
C LEU A 148 0.70 -1.30 10.51
N VAL A 149 -0.11 -2.37 10.52
CA VAL A 149 -0.25 -3.25 11.69
C VAL A 149 1.09 -3.86 12.08
N PHE A 150 1.86 -4.37 11.10
CA PHE A 150 3.20 -4.90 11.37
C PHE A 150 4.19 -3.84 11.86
N ALA A 151 4.11 -2.60 11.34
CA ALA A 151 4.95 -1.51 11.82
C ALA A 151 4.68 -1.22 13.31
N PHE A 152 3.40 -1.21 13.72
CA PHE A 152 3.04 -1.09 15.13
C PHE A 152 3.57 -2.25 15.98
N LEU A 153 3.39 -3.49 15.53
CA LEU A 153 3.90 -4.68 16.23
C LEU A 153 5.42 -4.68 16.38
N LEU A 154 6.14 -4.18 15.38
CA LEU A 154 7.60 -4.09 15.41
C LEU A 154 8.13 -2.91 16.25
N GLY A 155 7.24 -2.03 16.73
CA GLY A 155 7.58 -0.99 17.70
C GLY A 155 7.58 0.43 17.15
N MET A 156 6.79 0.73 16.11
CA MET A 156 6.60 2.10 15.64
C MET A 156 6.07 3.00 16.77
N LYS A 157 6.88 3.98 17.16
CA LYS A 157 6.48 5.02 18.12
C LYS A 157 5.67 6.07 17.38
N ALA A 158 4.37 5.86 17.35
CA ALA A 158 3.47 6.89 16.86
C ALA A 158 3.52 8.11 17.81
N GLY A 159 3.74 9.29 17.24
CA GLY A 159 3.80 10.53 18.04
C GLY A 159 2.48 10.81 18.77
N PRO A 160 2.47 11.77 19.71
CA PRO A 160 1.26 12.15 20.46
C PRO A 160 0.08 12.63 19.58
N SER A 161 0.32 12.93 18.30
CA SER A 161 -0.69 13.27 17.30
C SER A 161 -1.38 12.06 16.66
N PHE A 162 -1.07 10.83 17.08
CA PHE A 162 -1.67 9.61 16.55
C PHE A 162 -3.12 9.46 17.02
N THR A 163 -3.99 10.16 16.33
CA THR A 163 -5.43 10.18 16.52
C THR A 163 -6.11 9.35 15.43
N PRO A 164 -7.34 8.85 15.64
CA PRO A 164 -8.12 8.22 14.57
C PRO A 164 -8.24 9.10 13.30
N ILE A 165 -8.18 10.43 13.46
CA ILE A 165 -8.15 11.40 12.36
C ILE A 165 -6.87 11.26 11.51
N SER A 166 -5.71 11.03 12.12
CA SER A 166 -4.45 10.85 11.40
C SER A 166 -4.43 9.55 10.58
N ILE A 167 -5.08 8.50 11.07
CA ILE A 167 -5.26 7.24 10.34
C ILE A 167 -6.09 7.48 9.08
N LEU A 168 -7.21 8.20 9.21
CA LEU A 168 -8.02 8.61 8.06
C LEU A 168 -7.23 9.50 7.08
N GLY A 169 -6.42 10.43 7.60
CA GLY A 169 -5.52 11.26 6.79
C GLY A 169 -4.50 10.44 6.00
N ILE A 170 -3.88 9.43 6.63
CA ILE A 170 -2.95 8.51 5.95
C ILE A 170 -3.67 7.77 4.84
N TYR A 171 -4.85 7.19 5.11
CA TYR A 171 -5.60 6.48 4.07
C TYR A 171 -6.12 7.40 2.95
N ALA A 172 -6.46 8.66 3.26
CA ALA A 172 -6.83 9.65 2.26
C ALA A 172 -5.63 10.02 1.37
N ILE A 173 -4.45 10.18 1.94
CA ILE A 173 -3.21 10.43 1.18
C ILE A 173 -2.84 9.21 0.34
N LEU A 174 -2.96 8.00 0.89
CA LEU A 174 -2.69 6.76 0.14
C LEU A 174 -3.74 6.46 -0.94
N PHE A 175 -4.91 7.09 -0.86
CA PHE A 175 -5.96 7.03 -1.87
C PHE A 175 -5.69 7.97 -3.07
N MET A 176 -4.98 9.08 -2.85
CA MET A 176 -4.62 10.07 -3.86
C MET A 176 -3.44 9.63 -4.72
#